data_AF-A0A431IBE9-F1
#
_entry.id   AF-A0A431IBE9-F1
#
_cell.length_a   1.000
_cell.length_b   1.000
_cell.length_c   1.000
_cell.angle_alpha   90.00
_cell.angle_beta   90.00
_cell.angle_gamma   90.00
#
_symmetry.space_group_name_H-M   'P 1'
#
loop_
_entity.id
_entity.type
_entity.pdbx_description
1 polymer ?
#
loop_
_entity_poly.entity_id
_entity_poly.type
_entity_poly.pdbx_seq_one_letter_code
_entity_poly.pdbx_strand_id
1 'polypeptide(L)'
;MAAGDATGPAGARLGSDPGALEAVAVQFESAARFLRAGPLARPSPAAHAMERWTGRDADALLARLGEVTSARRRVAVELEGRADVLRRAARTQRQASSGGRSVRVRVDLPAGGGRIVQRVGPMAAPIVVVIVPGVGTDPADRERLADTATRMWDHMAGHVDRSDDVAVVSWLGYDPPDVVPGALDVRAADDGAAALVGEVRSLRAGGAERVIVVGHSYGGVVAGRALLAGMDADAVVYMGAPGLGAPGVLEAAAERGVELRAVRAPADPIGVVAGAAPGLYGPDGVGAVPSLPHTGRGHSAYLSDAVLLDAVAGLAVGPGSPTGRGTGYRRRP
;
A
#
# COMPACT_ATOMS: atom_id res chain seq x y z
N MET A 1 -54.42 -7.14 10.78
CA MET A 1 -53.92 -8.48 10.41
C MET A 1 -52.53 -8.32 9.85
N ALA A 2 -51.64 -9.20 10.30
CA ALA A 2 -50.18 -9.10 10.32
C ALA A 2 -49.51 -8.82 8.95
N ALA A 3 -48.60 -7.85 8.94
CA ALA A 3 -47.41 -7.91 8.12
C ALA A 3 -46.32 -8.54 9.00
N GLY A 4 -45.93 -9.77 8.68
CA GLY A 4 -44.93 -10.52 9.41
C GLY A 4 -43.52 -10.01 9.09
N ASP A 5 -42.76 -9.79 10.16
CA ASP A 5 -41.30 -9.67 10.17
C ASP A 5 -40.67 -10.84 9.40
N ALA A 6 -39.96 -10.52 8.32
CA ALA A 6 -38.96 -11.40 7.74
C ALA A 6 -37.58 -10.92 8.21
N THR A 7 -37.24 -11.24 9.45
CA THR A 7 -35.86 -11.24 9.93
C THR A 7 -35.06 -12.29 9.16
N GLY A 8 -34.44 -11.88 8.05
CA GLY A 8 -33.40 -12.65 7.37
C GLY A 8 -32.14 -12.76 8.26
N PRO A 9 -31.37 -13.85 8.14
CA PRO A 9 -30.28 -14.13 9.06
C PRO A 9 -29.19 -13.07 8.96
N ALA A 10 -28.76 -12.64 10.15
CA ALA A 10 -27.62 -11.78 10.48
C ALA A 10 -26.65 -11.47 9.33
N GLY A 11 -26.48 -10.17 9.06
CA GLY A 11 -25.57 -9.62 8.08
C GLY A 11 -24.14 -10.15 8.19
N ALA A 12 -23.82 -11.12 7.34
CA ALA A 12 -22.46 -11.45 6.99
C ALA A 12 -21.89 -10.29 6.18
N ARG A 13 -20.93 -9.56 6.77
CA ARG A 13 -20.11 -8.58 6.06
C ARG A 13 -19.48 -9.31 4.87
N LEU A 14 -19.87 -8.93 3.65
CA LEU A 14 -19.39 -9.53 2.38
C LEU A 14 -17.86 -9.58 2.22
N GLY A 15 -17.10 -8.88 3.07
CA GLY A 15 -15.65 -8.78 3.00
C GLY A 15 -14.84 -9.88 3.69
N SER A 16 -15.44 -10.89 4.34
CA SER A 16 -14.65 -11.85 5.14
C SER A 16 -15.05 -13.33 5.07
N ASP A 17 -16.17 -13.69 4.45
CA ASP A 17 -16.62 -15.10 4.36
C ASP A 17 -16.35 -15.69 2.97
N PRO A 18 -15.47 -16.70 2.84
CA PRO A 18 -15.21 -17.39 1.57
C PRO A 18 -16.46 -18.03 0.94
N GLY A 19 -17.42 -18.48 1.75
CA GLY A 19 -18.66 -19.09 1.28
C GLY A 19 -19.57 -18.08 0.58
N ALA A 20 -19.77 -16.91 1.20
CA ALA A 20 -20.52 -15.80 0.61
C ALA A 20 -19.88 -15.27 -0.69
N LEU A 21 -18.54 -15.15 -0.75
CA LEU A 21 -17.83 -14.72 -1.95
C LEU A 21 -18.01 -15.68 -3.14
N GLU A 22 -17.95 -16.99 -2.89
CA GLU A 22 -18.20 -18.02 -3.89
C GLU A 22 -19.65 -17.96 -4.40
N ALA A 23 -20.62 -17.74 -3.51
CA ALA A 23 -22.04 -17.65 -3.87
C ALA A 23 -22.32 -16.47 -4.83
N VAL A 24 -21.69 -15.31 -4.59
CA VAL A 24 -21.83 -14.13 -5.48
C VAL A 24 -21.12 -14.37 -6.82
N ALA A 25 -19.96 -15.04 -6.83
CA ALA A 25 -19.27 -15.39 -8.07
C ALA A 25 -20.16 -16.29 -8.98
N VAL A 26 -20.85 -17.27 -8.39
CA VAL A 26 -21.79 -18.15 -9.10
C VAL A 26 -22.99 -17.35 -9.67
N GLN A 27 -23.46 -16.32 -8.97
CA GLN A 27 -24.52 -15.44 -9.47
C GLN A 27 -24.05 -14.62 -10.68
N PHE A 28 -22.83 -14.07 -10.65
CA PHE A 28 -22.26 -13.31 -11.78
C PHE A 28 -22.02 -14.17 -13.02
N GLU A 29 -21.53 -15.39 -12.87
CA GLU A 29 -21.41 -16.33 -14.00
C GLU A 29 -22.76 -16.73 -14.60
N SER A 30 -23.76 -16.90 -13.74
CA SER A 30 -25.12 -17.22 -14.19
C SER A 30 -25.74 -16.06 -14.97
N ALA A 31 -25.50 -14.82 -14.54
CA ALA A 31 -25.89 -13.62 -15.27
C ALA A 31 -25.11 -13.47 -16.59
N ALA A 32 -23.79 -13.72 -16.61
CA ALA A 32 -22.98 -13.71 -17.82
C ALA A 32 -23.46 -14.75 -18.85
N ARG A 33 -23.77 -15.97 -18.39
CA ARG A 33 -24.35 -17.05 -19.22
C ARG A 33 -25.70 -16.64 -19.82
N PHE A 34 -26.56 -16.00 -19.02
CA PHE A 34 -27.85 -15.47 -19.50
C PHE A 34 -27.66 -14.37 -20.55
N LEU A 35 -26.71 -13.45 -20.36
CA LEU A 35 -26.43 -12.37 -21.30
C LEU A 35 -25.91 -12.92 -22.64
N ARG A 36 -25.09 -13.98 -22.62
CA ARG A 36 -24.58 -14.70 -23.81
C ARG A 36 -25.66 -15.52 -24.52
N ALA A 37 -26.58 -16.14 -23.78
CA ALA A 37 -27.63 -17.02 -24.32
C ALA A 37 -28.86 -16.28 -24.89
N GLY A 38 -28.69 -15.05 -25.41
CA GLY A 38 -29.79 -14.13 -25.74
C GLY A 38 -30.92 -14.71 -26.62
N PRO A 39 -32.07 -14.02 -26.74
CA PRO A 39 -33.28 -14.55 -27.40
C PRO A 39 -33.09 -14.90 -28.89
N LEU A 40 -32.06 -14.35 -29.55
CA LEU A 40 -31.67 -14.65 -30.93
C LEU A 40 -30.70 -15.84 -31.07
N ALA A 41 -30.15 -16.36 -29.96
CA ALA A 41 -29.27 -17.53 -29.97
C ALA A 41 -30.04 -18.86 -30.15
N ARG A 42 -31.37 -18.80 -30.18
CA ARG A 42 -32.25 -19.94 -30.46
C ARG A 42 -32.87 -19.78 -31.84
N PRO A 43 -32.93 -20.84 -32.67
CA PRO A 43 -33.61 -20.77 -33.96
C PRO A 43 -35.09 -20.42 -33.76
N SER A 44 -35.55 -19.34 -34.39
CA SER A 44 -36.95 -18.90 -34.35
C SER A 44 -37.46 -18.54 -35.76
N PRO A 45 -38.78 -18.58 -36.02
CA PRO A 45 -39.36 -18.14 -37.29
C PRO A 45 -39.06 -16.68 -37.63
N ALA A 46 -38.95 -15.81 -36.61
CA ALA A 46 -38.58 -14.41 -36.76
C ALA A 46 -37.11 -14.23 -37.23
N ALA A 47 -36.19 -15.07 -36.75
CA ALA A 47 -34.79 -15.06 -37.19
C ALA A 47 -34.65 -15.40 -38.69
N HIS A 48 -35.39 -16.41 -39.17
CA HIS A 48 -35.41 -16.79 -40.60
C HIS A 48 -36.09 -15.74 -41.50
N ALA A 49 -37.05 -14.97 -40.96
CA ALA A 49 -37.69 -13.89 -41.68
C ALA A 49 -36.74 -12.68 -41.84
N MET A 50 -35.93 -12.38 -40.80
CA MET A 50 -34.90 -11.33 -40.85
C MET A 50 -33.78 -11.64 -41.85
N GLU A 51 -33.40 -12.90 -42.04
CA GLU A 51 -32.37 -13.30 -43.04
C GLU A 51 -32.76 -13.00 -44.49
N ARG A 52 -34.07 -12.92 -44.78
CA ARG A 52 -34.61 -12.63 -46.12
C ARG A 52 -34.97 -11.15 -46.31
N TRP A 53 -34.84 -10.32 -45.27
CA TRP A 53 -35.17 -8.89 -45.32
C TRP A 53 -33.94 -8.08 -45.71
N THR A 54 -34.03 -7.33 -46.82
CA THR A 54 -32.92 -6.56 -47.40
C THR A 54 -33.34 -5.12 -47.67
N GLY A 55 -32.37 -4.19 -47.62
CA GLY A 55 -32.57 -2.74 -47.84
C GLY A 55 -32.06 -1.89 -46.67
N ARG A 56 -32.04 -0.56 -46.86
CA ARG A 56 -31.43 0.38 -45.89
C ARG A 56 -31.98 0.28 -44.46
N ASP A 57 -33.29 0.05 -44.31
CA ASP A 57 -33.91 -0.11 -43.00
C ASP A 57 -33.54 -1.44 -42.33
N ALA A 58 -33.31 -2.49 -43.12
CA ALA A 58 -32.80 -3.78 -42.65
C ALA A 58 -31.36 -3.65 -42.16
N ASP A 59 -30.51 -2.96 -42.92
CA ASP A 59 -29.12 -2.70 -42.56
C ASP A 59 -29.01 -1.87 -41.27
N ALA A 60 -29.85 -0.84 -41.12
CA ALA A 60 -29.91 -0.02 -39.92
C ALA A 60 -30.35 -0.81 -38.67
N LEU A 61 -31.36 -1.70 -38.80
CA LEU A 61 -31.77 -2.56 -37.70
C LEU A 61 -30.70 -3.60 -37.33
N LEU A 62 -30.08 -4.24 -38.32
CA LEU A 62 -29.01 -5.23 -38.11
C LEU A 62 -27.80 -4.60 -37.42
N ALA A 63 -27.42 -3.37 -37.79
CA ALA A 63 -26.37 -2.62 -37.12
C ALA A 63 -26.71 -2.37 -35.63
N ARG A 64 -27.93 -1.93 -35.33
CA ARG A 64 -28.40 -1.73 -33.95
C ARG A 64 -28.43 -3.03 -33.14
N LEU A 65 -28.86 -4.13 -33.74
CA LEU A 65 -28.82 -5.45 -33.09
C LEU A 65 -27.38 -5.92 -32.84
N GLY A 66 -26.46 -5.61 -33.75
CA GLY A 66 -25.02 -5.79 -33.57
C GLY A 66 -24.50 -5.02 -32.37
N GLU A 67 -24.82 -3.73 -32.25
CA GLU A 67 -24.43 -2.88 -31.10
C GLU A 67 -24.92 -3.47 -29.76
N VAL A 68 -26.19 -3.87 -29.70
CA VAL A 68 -26.80 -4.48 -28.50
C VAL A 68 -26.12 -5.81 -28.16
N THR A 69 -25.84 -6.65 -29.16
CA THR A 69 -25.16 -7.93 -28.97
C THR A 69 -23.73 -7.75 -28.46
N SER A 70 -22.99 -6.78 -29.02
CA SER A 70 -21.65 -6.42 -28.56
C SER A 70 -21.67 -5.84 -27.15
N ALA A 71 -22.65 -5.00 -26.81
CA ALA A 71 -22.83 -4.48 -25.45
C ALA A 71 -23.09 -5.60 -24.44
N ARG A 72 -23.99 -6.55 -24.76
CA ARG A 72 -24.27 -7.72 -23.92
C ARG A 72 -23.03 -8.58 -23.70
N ARG A 73 -22.23 -8.81 -24.76
CA ARG A 73 -20.98 -9.57 -24.66
C ARG A 73 -19.95 -8.86 -23.77
N ARG A 74 -19.82 -7.53 -23.88
CA ARG A 74 -18.93 -6.75 -22.99
C ARG A 74 -19.32 -6.88 -21.53
N VAL A 75 -20.62 -6.76 -21.22
CA VAL A 75 -21.12 -6.92 -19.84
C VAL A 75 -20.92 -8.35 -19.33
N ALA A 76 -21.10 -9.36 -20.17
CA ALA A 76 -20.84 -10.75 -19.78
C ALA A 76 -19.36 -10.99 -19.42
N VAL A 77 -18.42 -10.46 -20.22
CA VAL A 77 -16.98 -10.55 -19.92
C VAL A 77 -16.61 -9.81 -18.63
N GLU A 78 -17.19 -8.64 -18.39
CA GLU A 78 -17.01 -7.88 -17.14
C GLU A 78 -17.49 -8.68 -15.92
N LEU A 79 -18.67 -9.32 -16.01
CA LEU A 79 -19.21 -10.14 -14.93
C LEU A 79 -18.37 -11.40 -14.67
N GLU A 80 -17.85 -12.04 -15.70
CA GLU A 80 -16.90 -13.16 -15.58
C GLU A 80 -15.60 -12.70 -14.90
N GLY A 81 -15.05 -11.54 -15.30
CA GLY A 81 -13.88 -10.94 -14.64
C GLY A 81 -14.11 -10.66 -13.16
N ARG A 82 -15.31 -10.17 -12.79
CA ARG A 82 -15.70 -9.96 -11.38
C ARG A 82 -15.86 -11.28 -10.62
N ALA A 83 -16.44 -12.31 -11.23
CA ALA A 83 -16.56 -13.64 -10.63
C ALA A 83 -15.18 -14.25 -10.33
N ASP A 84 -14.23 -14.09 -11.26
CA ASP A 84 -12.86 -14.55 -11.08
C ASP A 84 -12.14 -13.81 -9.94
N VAL A 85 -12.36 -12.50 -9.79
CA VAL A 85 -11.86 -11.72 -8.66
C VAL A 85 -12.41 -12.25 -7.34
N LEU A 86 -13.72 -12.51 -7.26
CA LEU A 86 -14.37 -13.04 -6.07
C LEU A 86 -13.84 -14.43 -5.69
N ARG A 87 -13.62 -15.32 -6.66
CA ARG A 87 -13.03 -16.65 -6.41
C ARG A 87 -11.56 -16.59 -6.01
N ARG A 88 -10.79 -15.65 -6.56
CA ARG A 88 -9.41 -15.42 -6.11
C ARG A 88 -9.42 -14.95 -4.66
N ALA A 89 -10.26 -13.99 -4.31
CA ALA A 89 -10.43 -13.53 -2.93
C ALA A 89 -10.85 -14.67 -1.98
N ALA A 90 -11.83 -15.51 -2.38
CA ALA A 90 -12.27 -16.66 -1.58
C ALA A 90 -11.17 -17.72 -1.40
N ARG A 91 -10.32 -17.94 -2.40
CA ARG A 91 -9.14 -18.83 -2.30
C ARG A 91 -8.08 -18.26 -1.35
N THR A 92 -7.77 -16.97 -1.49
CA THR A 92 -6.85 -16.26 -0.60
C THR A 92 -7.34 -16.30 0.85
N GLN A 93 -8.63 -16.11 1.10
CA GLN A 93 -9.24 -16.16 2.44
C GLN A 93 -9.23 -17.59 3.03
N ARG A 94 -9.48 -18.62 2.20
CA ARG A 94 -9.36 -20.04 2.61
C ARG A 94 -7.92 -20.41 2.96
N GLN A 95 -6.95 -19.93 2.18
CA GLN A 95 -5.52 -20.12 2.45
C GLN A 95 -5.06 -19.37 3.70
N ALA A 96 -5.59 -18.17 3.95
CA ALA A 96 -5.35 -17.40 5.18
C ALA A 96 -5.90 -18.11 6.43
N SER A 97 -6.93 -18.95 6.28
CA SER A 97 -7.56 -19.68 7.39
C SER A 97 -6.87 -21.01 7.72
N SER A 98 -6.02 -21.56 6.84
CA SER A 98 -5.42 -22.90 6.98
C SER A 98 -4.01 -22.96 7.56
N GLY A 99 -3.45 -21.85 8.05
CA GLY A 99 -2.26 -21.84 8.91
C GLY A 99 -0.97 -21.28 8.27
N GLY A 100 -0.36 -20.32 8.98
CA GLY A 100 1.06 -19.95 8.89
C GLY A 100 1.42 -18.72 8.03
N ARG A 101 1.78 -17.62 8.71
CA ARG A 101 2.54 -16.44 8.22
C ARG A 101 1.84 -15.44 7.26
N SER A 102 1.76 -14.19 7.74
CA SER A 102 1.48 -12.92 7.05
C SER A 102 0.02 -12.63 6.65
N VAL A 103 -0.57 -11.61 7.29
CA VAL A 103 -1.75 -10.90 6.79
C VAL A 103 -1.25 -9.87 5.78
N ARG A 104 -1.53 -10.10 4.48
CA ARG A 104 -1.19 -9.17 3.39
C ARG A 104 -2.47 -8.40 3.00
N VAL A 105 -2.74 -7.26 3.63
CA VAL A 105 -3.85 -6.38 3.20
C VAL A 105 -3.37 -5.55 2.02
N ARG A 106 -4.06 -5.68 0.88
CA ARG A 106 -3.87 -4.85 -0.31
C ARG A 106 -5.08 -3.92 -0.43
N VAL A 107 -4.86 -2.62 -0.35
CA VAL A 107 -5.89 -1.62 -0.69
C VAL A 107 -5.50 -0.98 -2.02
N ASP A 108 -6.20 -1.36 -3.09
CA ASP A 108 -6.13 -0.66 -4.38
C ASP A 108 -7.29 0.35 -4.41
N LEU A 109 -7.00 1.65 -4.35
CA LEU A 109 -8.02 2.69 -4.55
C LEU A 109 -8.08 3.05 -6.04
N PRO A 110 -9.25 2.91 -6.71
CA PRO A 110 -9.37 3.20 -8.13
C PRO A 110 -9.74 4.68 -8.34
N ALA A 111 -8.73 5.53 -8.58
CA ALA A 111 -8.83 6.73 -9.42
C ALA A 111 -7.47 7.43 -9.55
N GLY A 112 -6.85 7.35 -10.74
CA GLY A 112 -5.92 8.39 -11.22
C GLY A 112 -4.40 8.16 -11.13
N GLY A 113 -3.94 6.93 -10.93
CA GLY A 113 -2.53 6.61 -10.65
C GLY A 113 -2.50 5.84 -9.33
N GLY A 114 -2.38 4.51 -9.41
CA GLY A 114 -2.76 3.64 -8.30
C GLY A 114 -1.94 3.93 -7.03
N ARG A 115 -2.61 3.98 -5.89
CA ARG A 115 -1.96 3.92 -4.57
C ARG A 115 -1.88 2.46 -4.15
N ILE A 116 -0.76 2.04 -3.55
CA ILE A 116 -0.58 0.70 -3.00
C ILE A 116 -0.14 0.82 -1.55
N VAL A 117 -0.93 0.28 -0.64
CA VAL A 117 -0.52 0.06 0.75
C VAL A 117 -0.54 -1.43 1.02
N GLN A 118 0.59 -1.97 1.47
CA GLN A 118 0.77 -3.38 1.77
C GLN A 118 1.32 -3.53 3.18
N ARG A 119 0.67 -4.36 4.00
CA ARG A 119 1.19 -4.72 5.33
C ARG A 119 1.74 -6.14 5.37
N VAL A 120 2.78 -6.34 6.16
CA VAL A 120 3.23 -7.63 6.69
C VAL A 120 3.17 -7.58 8.22
N GLY A 121 2.50 -8.55 8.84
CA GLY A 121 2.26 -8.61 10.30
C GLY A 121 0.81 -8.27 10.70
N PRO A 122 0.43 -8.41 11.99
CA PRO A 122 -0.94 -8.20 12.43
C PRO A 122 -1.42 -6.74 12.31
N MET A 123 -2.75 -6.55 12.27
CA MET A 123 -3.36 -5.21 12.31
C MET A 123 -3.12 -4.49 13.64
N ALA A 124 -3.21 -5.24 14.74
CA ALA A 124 -3.07 -4.75 16.11
C ALA A 124 -1.62 -4.77 16.63
N ALA A 125 -0.63 -4.86 15.73
CA ALA A 125 0.78 -4.84 16.14
C ALA A 125 1.10 -3.49 16.81
N PRO A 126 1.59 -3.47 18.07
CA PRO A 126 1.93 -2.25 18.78
C PRO A 126 3.11 -1.51 18.15
N ILE A 127 4.01 -2.18 17.42
CA ILE A 127 5.15 -1.55 16.75
C ILE A 127 4.97 -1.64 15.24
N VAL A 128 4.95 -0.49 14.57
CA VAL A 128 4.76 -0.41 13.12
C VAL A 128 5.89 0.39 12.47
N VAL A 129 6.53 -0.20 11.46
CA VAL A 129 7.44 0.52 10.55
C VAL A 129 6.71 0.82 9.24
N VAL A 130 6.67 2.09 8.84
CA VAL A 130 6.10 2.54 7.57
C VAL A 130 7.22 2.89 6.61
N ILE A 131 7.28 2.24 5.45
CA ILE A 131 8.29 2.48 4.42
C ILE A 131 7.67 3.30 3.29
N VAL A 132 8.18 4.52 3.11
CA VAL A 132 7.75 5.47 2.07
C VAL A 132 8.77 5.43 0.93
N PRO A 133 8.38 4.98 -0.28
CA PRO A 133 9.28 4.88 -1.42
C PRO A 133 9.52 6.26 -2.06
N GLY A 134 10.50 6.34 -2.96
CA GLY A 134 10.84 7.56 -3.70
C GLY A 134 10.41 7.54 -5.17
N VAL A 135 11.05 8.45 -5.94
CA VAL A 135 10.88 8.66 -7.39
C VAL A 135 10.82 7.35 -8.17
N GLY A 136 9.95 7.31 -9.19
CA GLY A 136 9.82 6.19 -10.12
C GLY A 136 9.25 4.91 -9.51
N THR A 137 8.63 5.00 -8.33
CA THR A 137 7.89 3.88 -7.74
C THR A 137 6.42 3.97 -8.11
N ASP A 138 5.88 2.89 -8.65
CA ASP A 138 4.49 2.86 -9.12
C ASP A 138 3.78 1.53 -8.78
N PRO A 139 2.46 1.38 -9.05
CA PRO A 139 1.72 0.15 -8.75
C PRO A 139 2.21 -1.17 -9.37
N ALA A 140 3.02 -1.11 -10.42
CA ALA A 140 3.69 -2.26 -11.00
C ALA A 140 4.78 -2.81 -10.07
N ASP A 141 5.36 -1.98 -9.20
CA ASP A 141 6.37 -2.39 -8.20
C ASP A 141 5.81 -3.16 -7.00
N ARG A 142 4.53 -3.55 -7.03
CA ARG A 142 3.84 -4.20 -5.92
C ARG A 142 4.58 -5.40 -5.29
N GLU A 143 5.33 -6.15 -6.09
CA GLU A 143 6.08 -7.31 -5.62
C GLU A 143 7.34 -6.85 -4.89
N ARG A 144 8.10 -5.93 -5.48
CA ARG A 144 9.27 -5.29 -4.88
C ARG A 144 8.92 -4.59 -3.55
N LEU A 145 7.77 -3.91 -3.48
CA LEU A 145 7.26 -3.25 -2.28
C LEU A 145 6.89 -4.27 -1.19
N ALA A 146 6.19 -5.36 -1.54
CA ALA A 146 5.88 -6.44 -0.62
C ALA A 146 7.14 -7.15 -0.10
N ASP A 147 8.11 -7.42 -0.96
CA ASP A 147 9.37 -8.06 -0.58
C ASP A 147 10.18 -7.17 0.37
N THR A 148 10.15 -5.86 0.14
CA THR A 148 10.79 -4.87 1.02
C THR A 148 10.15 -4.88 2.40
N ALA A 149 8.81 -4.86 2.48
CA ALA A 149 8.11 -4.97 3.75
C ALA A 149 8.40 -6.30 4.47
N THR A 150 8.46 -7.41 3.72
CA THR A 150 8.75 -8.73 4.27
C THR A 150 10.16 -8.80 4.85
N ARG A 151 11.18 -8.31 4.13
CA ARG A 151 12.56 -8.24 4.63
C ARG A 151 12.66 -7.43 5.92
N MET A 152 12.07 -6.23 5.95
CA MET A 152 12.08 -5.40 7.16
C MET A 152 11.35 -6.10 8.32
N TRP A 153 10.23 -6.76 8.05
CA TRP A 153 9.47 -7.50 9.06
C TRP A 153 10.28 -8.68 9.62
N ASP A 154 11.01 -9.42 8.78
CA ASP A 154 11.89 -10.51 9.22
C ASP A 154 12.97 -10.01 10.19
N HIS A 155 13.56 -8.84 9.92
CA HIS A 155 14.48 -8.18 10.85
C HIS A 155 13.76 -7.81 12.16
N MET A 156 12.62 -7.11 12.10
CA MET A 156 11.87 -6.75 13.32
C MET A 156 11.47 -7.96 14.17
N ALA A 157 11.00 -9.03 13.53
CA ALA A 157 10.58 -10.26 14.18
C ALA A 157 11.74 -10.95 14.92
N GLY A 158 12.99 -10.75 14.46
CA GLY A 158 14.19 -11.22 15.15
C GLY A 158 14.53 -10.46 16.44
N HIS A 159 13.94 -9.27 16.64
CA HIS A 159 14.20 -8.41 17.82
C HIS A 159 13.10 -8.49 18.89
N VAL A 160 11.99 -9.18 18.63
CA VAL A 160 10.85 -9.31 19.56
C VAL A 160 10.59 -10.75 19.99
N ASP A 161 9.97 -10.93 21.16
CA ASP A 161 9.60 -12.25 21.67
C ASP A 161 8.43 -12.87 20.89
N ARG A 162 7.49 -12.02 20.43
CA ARG A 162 6.35 -12.42 19.61
C ARG A 162 6.36 -11.63 18.31
N SER A 163 6.41 -12.34 17.19
CA SER A 163 6.32 -11.71 15.86
C SER A 163 4.98 -11.02 15.59
N ASP A 164 3.96 -11.29 16.42
CA ASP A 164 2.68 -10.57 16.41
C ASP A 164 2.81 -9.11 16.88
N ASP A 165 3.89 -8.77 17.59
CA ASP A 165 4.10 -7.44 18.17
C ASP A 165 4.55 -6.40 17.14
N VAL A 166 4.95 -6.86 15.94
CA VAL A 166 5.55 -6.04 14.90
C VAL A 166 4.81 -6.16 13.58
N ALA A 167 4.66 -5.02 12.90
CA ALA A 167 4.18 -4.96 11.54
C ALA A 167 5.01 -3.98 10.70
N VAL A 168 5.04 -4.22 9.40
CA VAL A 168 5.64 -3.32 8.42
C VAL A 168 4.61 -2.98 7.37
N VAL A 169 4.50 -1.68 7.06
CA VAL A 169 3.65 -1.15 6.00
C VAL A 169 4.55 -0.60 4.90
N SER A 170 4.51 -1.19 3.70
CA SER A 170 4.99 -0.51 2.50
C SER A 170 3.89 0.41 1.99
N TRP A 171 4.18 1.71 1.93
CA TRP A 171 3.19 2.75 1.75
C TRP A 171 3.48 3.59 0.50
N LEU A 172 2.85 3.25 -0.61
CA LEU A 172 2.72 4.07 -1.82
C LEU A 172 1.36 4.79 -1.79
N GLY A 173 1.19 5.73 -0.86
CA GLY A 173 -0.05 6.49 -0.68
C GLY A 173 -0.09 7.84 -1.41
N TYR A 174 0.97 8.17 -2.14
CA TYR A 174 1.14 9.39 -2.93
C TYR A 174 1.57 9.03 -4.36
N ASP A 175 1.59 10.00 -5.26
CA ASP A 175 2.06 9.85 -6.64
C ASP A 175 3.52 10.35 -6.71
N PRO A 176 4.53 9.45 -6.70
CA PRO A 176 5.92 9.88 -6.75
C PRO A 176 6.25 10.46 -8.12
N PRO A 177 7.16 11.44 -8.22
CA PRO A 177 7.62 11.90 -9.52
C PRO A 177 8.20 10.74 -10.35
N ASP A 178 7.93 10.71 -11.66
CA ASP A 178 8.45 9.67 -12.57
C ASP A 178 9.98 9.71 -12.68
N VAL A 179 10.56 10.90 -12.61
CA VAL A 179 12.00 11.14 -12.83
C VAL A 179 12.58 12.13 -11.82
N VAL A 180 13.88 12.02 -11.57
CA VAL A 180 14.61 12.84 -10.59
C VAL A 180 14.49 14.35 -10.83
N PRO A 181 14.51 14.90 -12.07
CA PRO A 181 14.25 16.33 -12.29
C PRO A 181 12.87 16.79 -11.84
N GLY A 182 11.85 15.90 -11.87
CA GLY A 182 10.51 16.16 -11.36
C GLY A 182 10.46 16.25 -9.82
N ALA A 183 11.49 15.77 -9.11
CA ALA A 183 11.57 15.86 -7.65
C ALA A 183 11.81 17.28 -7.13
N LEU A 184 12.15 18.25 -7.99
CA LEU A 184 12.20 19.66 -7.63
C LEU A 184 10.79 20.24 -7.38
N ASP A 185 9.76 19.62 -7.94
CA ASP A 185 8.38 19.95 -7.61
C ASP A 185 8.03 19.31 -6.26
N VAL A 186 7.79 20.16 -5.27
CA VAL A 186 7.48 19.74 -3.90
C VAL A 186 6.01 19.39 -3.70
N ARG A 187 5.14 19.64 -4.69
CA ARG A 187 3.69 19.39 -4.58
C ARG A 187 3.38 17.92 -4.33
N ALA A 188 4.07 17.01 -5.01
CA ALA A 188 3.94 15.57 -4.76
C ALA A 188 4.32 15.21 -3.32
N ALA A 189 5.34 15.86 -2.77
CA ALA A 189 5.74 15.66 -1.38
C ALA A 189 4.74 16.28 -0.39
N ASP A 190 4.13 17.41 -0.70
CA ASP A 190 3.09 18.04 0.15
C ASP A 190 1.80 17.21 0.18
N ASP A 191 1.33 16.77 -0.99
CA ASP A 191 0.16 15.89 -1.09
C ASP A 191 0.43 14.55 -0.40
N GLY A 192 1.64 14.00 -0.58
CA GLY A 192 2.08 12.80 0.11
C GLY A 192 2.18 12.99 1.62
N ALA A 193 2.64 14.15 2.08
CA ALA A 193 2.76 14.44 3.51
C ALA A 193 1.40 14.43 4.21
N ALA A 194 0.40 15.08 3.61
CA ALA A 194 -0.96 15.08 4.14
C ALA A 194 -1.56 13.66 4.20
N ALA A 195 -1.33 12.85 3.15
CA ALA A 195 -1.77 11.47 3.11
C ALA A 195 -1.05 10.59 4.17
N LEU A 196 0.26 10.78 4.35
CA LEU A 196 1.06 10.05 5.33
C LEU A 196 0.66 10.37 6.77
N VAL A 197 0.34 11.63 7.07
CA VAL A 197 -0.24 12.02 8.37
C VAL A 197 -1.54 11.25 8.63
N GLY A 198 -2.40 11.11 7.61
CA GLY A 198 -3.64 10.34 7.69
C GLY A 198 -3.41 8.84 7.93
N GLU A 199 -2.41 8.25 7.27
CA GLU A 199 -2.01 6.86 7.48
C GLU A 199 -1.53 6.64 8.92
N VAL A 200 -0.56 7.44 9.39
CA VAL A 200 -0.02 7.31 10.77
C VAL A 200 -1.12 7.48 11.81
N ARG A 201 -2.03 8.44 11.63
CA ARG A 201 -3.22 8.59 12.49
C ARG A 201 -4.09 7.33 12.51
N SER A 202 -4.28 6.69 11.35
CA SER A 202 -5.06 5.45 11.25
C SER A 202 -4.35 4.29 11.94
N LEU A 203 -3.02 4.21 11.87
CA LEU A 203 -2.22 3.23 12.61
C LEU A 203 -2.37 3.42 14.12
N ARG A 204 -2.27 4.66 14.62
CA ARG A 204 -2.49 5.00 16.04
C ARG A 204 -3.88 4.61 16.51
N ALA A 205 -4.92 4.95 15.74
CA ALA A 205 -6.30 4.57 16.04
C ALA A 205 -6.50 3.04 16.02
N GLY A 206 -5.69 2.32 15.26
CA GLY A 206 -5.65 0.85 15.21
C GLY A 206 -4.86 0.19 16.35
N GLY A 207 -4.30 0.97 17.28
CA GLY A 207 -3.56 0.46 18.45
C GLY A 207 -2.03 0.44 18.28
N ALA A 208 -1.47 1.08 17.26
CA ALA A 208 -0.02 1.23 17.16
C ALA A 208 0.49 2.16 18.27
N GLU A 209 1.26 1.60 19.19
CA GLU A 209 1.88 2.30 20.32
C GLU A 209 3.23 2.93 19.93
N ARG A 210 3.91 2.37 18.92
CA ARG A 210 5.15 2.91 18.36
C ARG A 210 5.13 2.87 16.83
N VAL A 211 5.36 4.02 16.19
CA VAL A 211 5.38 4.17 14.74
C VAL A 211 6.69 4.80 14.29
N ILE A 212 7.43 4.09 13.44
CA ILE A 212 8.66 4.56 12.81
C ILE A 212 8.40 4.75 11.32
N VAL A 213 8.75 5.91 10.80
CA VAL A 213 8.62 6.21 9.38
C VAL A 213 9.99 6.18 8.72
N VAL A 214 10.15 5.33 7.71
CA VAL A 214 11.37 5.19 6.91
C VAL A 214 11.10 5.81 5.54
N GLY A 215 11.71 6.97 5.27
CA GLY A 215 11.64 7.62 3.98
C GLY A 215 12.86 7.27 3.13
N HIS A 216 12.65 6.56 2.02
CA HIS A 216 13.71 6.29 1.04
C HIS A 216 13.69 7.33 -0.07
N SER A 217 14.84 7.92 -0.38
CA SER A 217 14.97 8.92 -1.44
C SER A 217 13.96 10.06 -1.27
N TYR A 218 13.13 10.33 -2.28
CA TYR A 218 12.05 11.32 -2.20
C TYR A 218 11.00 11.03 -1.12
N GLY A 219 10.82 9.77 -0.70
CA GLY A 219 10.01 9.43 0.45
C GLY A 219 10.51 10.06 1.77
N GLY A 220 11.80 10.39 1.85
CA GLY A 220 12.35 11.21 2.94
C GLY A 220 11.84 12.65 2.92
N VAL A 221 11.62 13.23 1.73
CA VAL A 221 11.03 14.56 1.59
C VAL A 221 9.58 14.57 2.07
N VAL A 222 8.82 13.55 1.67
CA VAL A 222 7.44 13.31 2.14
C VAL A 222 7.39 13.19 3.66
N ALA A 223 8.26 12.37 4.26
CA ALA A 223 8.29 12.13 5.71
C ALA A 223 8.63 13.40 6.51
N GLY A 224 9.61 14.19 6.04
CA GLY A 224 9.96 15.46 6.66
C GLY A 224 8.82 16.47 6.65
N ARG A 225 8.15 16.62 5.51
CA ARG A 225 6.98 17.49 5.36
C ARG A 225 5.78 16.99 6.18
N ALA A 226 5.60 15.68 6.28
CA ALA A 226 4.58 15.09 7.15
C ALA A 226 4.85 15.42 8.62
N LEU A 227 6.11 15.42 9.06
CA LEU A 227 6.49 15.82 10.41
C LEU A 227 6.13 17.29 10.69
N LEU A 228 6.41 18.20 9.75
CA LEU A 228 5.98 19.60 9.83
C LEU A 228 4.45 19.73 9.89
N ALA A 229 3.74 18.89 9.15
CA ALA A 229 2.28 18.82 9.15
C ALA A 229 1.68 18.12 10.39
N GLY A 230 2.51 17.72 11.36
CA GLY A 230 2.06 17.16 12.62
C GLY A 230 1.83 15.64 12.61
N MET A 231 2.58 14.92 11.79
CA MET A 231 2.65 13.45 11.86
C MET A 231 3.07 12.98 13.25
N ASP A 232 2.30 12.05 13.81
CA ASP A 232 2.48 11.49 15.16
C ASP A 232 3.34 10.21 15.13
N ALA A 233 4.57 10.33 14.64
CA ALA A 233 5.56 9.25 14.61
C ALA A 233 6.57 9.40 15.75
N ASP A 234 7.09 8.29 16.27
CA ASP A 234 8.12 8.29 17.32
C ASP A 234 9.52 8.53 16.74
N ALA A 235 9.74 8.07 15.50
CA ALA A 235 11.01 8.25 14.81
C ALA A 235 10.84 8.37 13.30
N VAL A 236 11.76 9.11 12.66
CA VAL A 236 11.89 9.21 11.21
C VAL A 236 13.31 8.84 10.78
N VAL A 237 13.43 7.88 9.87
CA VAL A 237 14.69 7.43 9.28
C VAL A 237 14.75 7.86 7.81
N TYR A 238 15.71 8.73 7.48
CA TYR A 238 15.97 9.21 6.13
C TYR A 238 17.04 8.32 5.47
N MET A 239 16.65 7.53 4.46
CA MET A 239 17.56 6.65 3.71
C MET A 239 17.83 7.21 2.33
N GLY A 240 19.03 7.73 2.11
CA GLY A 240 19.42 8.32 0.83
C GLY A 240 18.51 9.47 0.40
N ALA A 241 18.03 10.28 1.34
CA ALA A 241 17.20 11.46 1.05
C ALA A 241 18.07 12.67 0.66
N PRO A 242 17.56 13.62 -0.15
CA PRO A 242 18.28 14.84 -0.51
C PRO A 242 18.37 15.86 0.65
N GLY A 243 17.73 15.60 1.77
CA GLY A 243 17.73 16.43 2.98
C GLY A 243 16.74 15.88 3.99
N LEU A 244 16.47 16.64 5.06
CA LEU A 244 15.40 16.30 6.01
C LEU A 244 13.99 16.57 5.48
N GLY A 245 13.85 17.07 4.25
CA GLY A 245 12.60 17.21 3.51
C GLY A 245 12.06 18.64 3.42
N ALA A 246 12.37 19.47 4.42
CA ALA A 246 12.11 20.91 4.42
C ALA A 246 12.90 21.61 5.53
N PRO A 247 13.09 22.94 5.46
CA PRO A 247 13.51 23.74 6.60
C PRO A 247 12.53 23.61 7.78
N GLY A 248 13.01 23.69 9.03
CA GLY A 248 12.17 23.60 10.23
C GLY A 248 11.96 22.18 10.78
N VAL A 249 12.40 21.14 10.06
CA VAL A 249 12.18 19.74 10.46
C VAL A 249 12.91 19.37 11.75
N LEU A 250 14.11 19.91 11.99
CA LEU A 250 14.87 19.66 13.23
C LEU A 250 14.13 20.25 14.43
N GLU A 251 13.66 21.48 14.30
CA GLU A 251 12.92 22.21 15.33
C GLU A 251 11.62 21.49 15.64
N ALA A 252 10.84 21.14 14.61
CA ALA A 252 9.59 20.41 14.79
C ALA A 252 9.80 19.03 15.42
N ALA A 253 10.88 18.32 15.06
CA ALA A 253 11.21 17.04 15.68
C ALA A 253 11.55 17.20 17.17
N ALA A 254 12.35 18.21 17.51
CA ALA A 254 12.73 18.49 18.90
C ALA A 254 11.50 18.88 19.76
N GLU A 255 10.63 19.76 19.25
CA GLU A 255 9.41 20.18 19.93
C GLU A 255 8.45 19.01 20.21
N ARG A 256 8.40 18.04 19.28
CA ARG A 256 7.51 16.87 19.36
C ARG A 256 8.16 15.65 20.02
N GLY A 257 9.45 15.70 20.31
CA GLY A 257 10.21 14.56 20.82
C GLY A 257 10.37 13.42 19.81
N VAL A 258 10.36 13.72 18.50
CA VAL A 258 10.53 12.73 17.43
C VAL A 258 12.01 12.49 17.15
N GLU A 259 12.40 11.23 17.17
CA GLU A 259 13.79 10.83 16.93
C GLU A 259 14.12 10.81 15.44
N LEU A 260 15.19 11.52 15.04
CA LEU A 260 15.63 11.53 13.65
C LEU A 260 16.90 10.69 13.45
N ARG A 261 16.96 9.99 12.32
CA ARG A 261 18.13 9.27 11.83
C ARG A 261 18.32 9.49 10.34
N ALA A 262 19.57 9.60 9.88
CA ALA A 262 19.85 9.75 8.46
C ALA A 262 21.01 8.88 8.01
N VAL A 263 20.90 8.33 6.80
CA VAL A 263 21.94 7.50 6.19
C VAL A 263 22.11 7.87 4.73
N ARG A 264 23.37 8.01 4.29
CA ARG A 264 23.72 8.12 2.88
C ARG A 264 24.93 7.23 2.57
N ALA A 265 24.76 6.36 1.59
CA ALA A 265 25.80 5.51 1.06
C ALA A 265 26.86 6.35 0.31
N PRO A 266 28.15 5.97 0.37
CA PRO A 266 29.23 6.76 -0.20
C PRO A 266 29.10 7.08 -1.70
N ALA A 267 28.55 6.16 -2.52
CA ALA A 267 28.36 6.37 -3.95
C ALA A 267 26.90 6.72 -4.30
N ASP A 268 26.14 7.25 -3.35
CA ASP A 268 24.78 7.72 -3.61
C ASP A 268 24.81 9.13 -4.28
N PRO A 269 24.33 9.26 -5.54
CA PRO A 269 24.29 10.55 -6.23
C PRO A 269 23.29 11.55 -5.62
N ILE A 270 22.45 11.16 -4.67
CA ILE A 270 21.47 12.05 -4.06
C ILE A 270 22.10 13.28 -3.38
N GLY A 271 23.36 13.17 -2.92
CA GLY A 271 24.11 14.33 -2.42
C GLY A 271 24.30 15.43 -3.47
N VAL A 272 24.41 15.06 -4.75
CA VAL A 272 24.47 16.03 -5.86
C VAL A 272 23.11 16.70 -6.08
N VAL A 273 22.01 15.94 -5.97
CA VAL A 273 20.65 16.48 -6.07
C VAL A 273 20.38 17.48 -4.94
N ALA A 274 20.80 17.15 -3.72
CA ALA A 274 20.75 18.06 -2.57
C ALA A 274 21.53 19.37 -2.84
N GLY A 275 22.75 19.26 -3.37
CA GLY A 275 23.58 20.42 -3.70
C GLY A 275 23.05 21.29 -4.85
N ALA A 276 22.30 20.70 -5.79
CA ALA A 276 21.70 21.42 -6.92
C ALA A 276 20.46 22.24 -6.53
N ALA A 277 19.84 21.98 -5.38
CA ALA A 277 18.69 22.72 -4.85
C ALA A 277 18.90 23.14 -3.38
N PRO A 278 19.86 24.04 -3.09
CA PRO A 278 20.20 24.42 -1.73
C PRO A 278 18.98 24.97 -0.95
N GLY A 279 18.77 24.44 0.25
CA GLY A 279 17.71 24.89 1.16
C GLY A 279 16.30 24.38 0.84
N LEU A 280 16.04 23.85 -0.37
CA LEU A 280 14.71 23.34 -0.76
C LEU A 280 14.25 22.20 0.16
N TYR A 281 15.17 21.31 0.52
CA TYR A 281 14.91 20.12 1.34
C TYR A 281 15.35 20.28 2.79
N GLY A 282 15.65 21.50 3.23
CA GLY A 282 16.24 21.76 4.54
C GLY A 282 17.70 21.28 4.64
N PRO A 283 18.22 21.09 5.87
CA PRO A 283 19.59 20.65 6.07
C PRO A 283 19.80 19.23 5.55
N ASP A 284 21.04 18.93 5.18
CA ASP A 284 21.46 17.56 4.91
C ASP A 284 21.32 16.73 6.19
N GLY A 285 20.54 15.65 6.13
CA GLY A 285 20.35 14.80 7.30
C GLY A 285 21.67 14.17 7.78
N VAL A 286 22.58 13.86 6.84
CA VAL A 286 23.89 13.34 7.20
C VAL A 286 24.74 14.47 7.78
N GLY A 287 25.12 14.32 9.05
CA GLY A 287 25.85 15.33 9.81
C GLY A 287 24.95 16.25 10.64
N ALA A 288 23.66 16.37 10.30
CA ALA A 288 22.69 17.09 11.12
C ALA A 288 22.02 16.21 12.19
N VAL A 289 21.83 14.93 11.91
CA VAL A 289 21.23 13.96 12.84
C VAL A 289 22.09 12.69 12.95
N PRO A 290 21.95 11.90 14.04
CA PRO A 290 22.72 10.67 14.19
C PRO A 290 22.51 9.70 13.02
N SER A 291 23.57 9.04 12.59
CA SER A 291 23.50 8.03 11.53
C SER A 291 23.24 6.62 12.07
N LEU A 292 22.69 5.77 11.21
CA LEU A 292 22.62 4.33 11.45
C LEU A 292 23.75 3.61 10.71
N PRO A 293 24.27 2.49 11.25
CA PRO A 293 25.27 1.68 10.56
C PRO A 293 24.68 1.09 9.27
N HIS A 294 25.50 1.02 8.23
CA HIS A 294 25.12 0.47 6.93
C HIS A 294 26.35 -0.05 6.18
N THR A 295 26.13 -0.95 5.24
CA THR A 295 27.13 -1.49 4.30
C THR A 295 26.80 -1.19 2.83
N GLY A 296 25.61 -0.63 2.58
CA GLY A 296 25.12 -0.25 1.26
C GLY A 296 26.07 0.72 0.56
N ARG A 297 26.27 0.49 -0.74
CA ARG A 297 27.21 1.26 -1.56
C ARG A 297 26.55 2.28 -2.48
N GLY A 298 25.25 2.14 -2.78
CA GLY A 298 24.55 3.01 -3.71
C GLY A 298 23.08 3.22 -3.34
N HIS A 299 22.42 4.10 -4.09
CA HIS A 299 21.08 4.63 -3.78
C HIS A 299 19.98 3.58 -3.58
N SER A 300 20.04 2.47 -4.32
CA SER A 300 19.03 1.40 -4.25
C SER A 300 19.31 0.35 -3.17
N ALA A 301 20.48 0.42 -2.51
CA ALA A 301 20.94 -0.66 -1.63
C ALA A 301 20.33 -0.64 -0.22
N TYR A 302 19.83 0.51 0.26
CA TYR A 302 19.40 0.68 1.65
C TYR A 302 18.35 -0.34 2.11
N LEU A 303 17.32 -0.56 1.29
CA LEU A 303 16.19 -1.46 1.60
C LEU A 303 16.52 -2.96 1.40
N SER A 304 17.78 -3.26 1.11
CA SER A 304 18.35 -4.61 1.01
C SER A 304 19.60 -4.79 1.88
N ASP A 305 20.02 -3.75 2.60
CA ASP A 305 21.21 -3.76 3.44
C ASP A 305 20.85 -4.31 4.82
N ALA A 306 21.22 -5.57 5.06
CA ALA A 306 20.89 -6.26 6.30
C ALA A 306 21.38 -5.52 7.55
N VAL A 307 22.53 -4.82 7.51
CA VAL A 307 23.05 -4.07 8.65
C VAL A 307 22.16 -2.86 8.96
N LEU A 308 21.70 -2.17 7.91
CA LEU A 308 20.82 -1.03 8.06
C LEU A 308 19.42 -1.45 8.52
N LEU A 309 18.85 -2.50 7.92
CA LEU A 309 17.53 -3.01 8.32
C LEU A 309 17.53 -3.49 9.76
N ASP A 310 18.60 -4.16 10.20
CA ASP A 310 18.77 -4.57 11.60
C ASP A 310 18.88 -3.37 12.55
N ALA A 311 19.59 -2.31 12.14
CA ALA A 311 19.67 -1.08 12.93
C ALA A 311 18.31 -0.36 13.05
N VAL A 312 17.50 -0.35 11.99
CA VAL A 312 16.13 0.18 12.05
C VAL A 312 15.24 -0.69 12.93
N ALA A 313 15.38 -2.02 12.87
CA ALA A 313 14.66 -2.92 13.76
C ALA A 313 15.03 -2.68 15.24
N GLY A 314 16.33 -2.52 15.53
CA GLY A 314 16.81 -2.15 16.87
C GLY A 314 16.29 -0.78 17.33
N LEU A 315 16.18 0.21 16.45
CA LEU A 315 15.55 1.50 16.75
C LEU A 315 14.05 1.35 17.06
N ALA A 316 13.37 0.48 16.31
CA ALA A 316 11.95 0.24 16.46
C ALA A 316 11.62 -0.46 17.78
N VAL A 317 12.44 -1.42 18.20
CA VAL A 317 12.22 -2.28 19.38
C VAL A 317 13.02 -1.82 20.61
N GLY A 318 13.89 -0.82 20.45
CA GLY A 318 14.78 -0.29 21.49
C GLY A 318 14.09 0.40 22.67
N PRO A 319 14.86 1.05 23.56
CA PRO A 319 14.36 1.68 24.78
C PRO A 319 13.16 2.61 24.52
N GLY A 320 12.08 2.44 25.29
CA GLY A 320 10.81 3.15 25.09
C GLY A 320 9.84 2.46 24.12
N SER A 321 10.20 1.30 23.58
CA SER A 321 9.25 0.42 22.89
C SER A 321 8.38 -0.35 23.90
N PRO A 322 7.07 -0.52 23.63
CA PRO A 322 6.15 -1.25 24.52
C PRO A 322 6.50 -2.74 24.67
N THR A 323 7.32 -3.29 23.77
CA THR A 323 7.77 -4.68 23.82
C THR A 323 9.29 -4.80 24.02
N GLY A 324 9.97 -3.69 24.31
CA GLY A 324 11.41 -3.66 24.46
C GLY A 324 11.86 -4.53 25.64
N ARG A 325 12.72 -5.52 25.37
CA ARG A 325 13.49 -6.19 26.43
C ARG A 325 14.30 -5.11 27.12
N GLY A 326 13.94 -4.79 28.36
CA GLY A 326 14.81 -4.03 29.25
C GLY A 326 16.16 -4.73 29.24
N THR A 327 17.18 -4.09 28.66
CA THR A 327 18.58 -4.51 28.79
C THR A 327 18.99 -4.20 30.23
N GLY A 328 18.48 -5.03 31.15
CA GLY A 328 18.95 -5.13 32.50
C GLY A 328 20.39 -5.63 32.42
N TYR A 329 21.33 -4.71 32.32
CA TYR A 329 22.70 -4.92 32.71
C TYR A 329 22.67 -5.22 34.22
N ARG A 330 22.39 -6.49 34.57
CA ARG A 330 22.69 -7.02 35.90
C ARG A 330 24.20 -6.94 36.03
N ARG A 331 24.68 -5.87 36.67
CA ARG A 331 25.95 -5.95 37.39
C ARG A 331 25.82 -7.11 38.38
N ARG A 332 26.74 -8.05 38.29
CA ARG A 332 27.01 -9.06 39.31
C ARG A 332 28.52 -9.27 39.36
N PRO A 333 29.04 -9.59 40.54
CA PRO A 333 29.01 -8.82 41.79
C PRO A 333 30.14 -7.78 41.83
#